data_AF-A0A4U0U320-F1
#
_entry.id   AF-A0A4U0U320-F1
#
_cell.length_a   1.000
_cell.length_b   1.000
_cell.length_c   1.000
_cell.angle_alpha   90.00
_cell.angle_beta   90.00
_cell.angle_gamma   90.00
#
_symmetry.space_group_name_H-M   'P 1'
#
loop_
_entity.id
_entity.type
_entity.pdbx_description
1 polymer ?
#
loop_
_entity_poly.entity_id
_entity_poly.type
_entity_poly.pdbx_seq_one_letter_code
_entity_poly.pdbx_strand_id
1 'polypeptide(L)'
;MDASLRNRPALEARIEKLRDQLVARFHTIVNLAVVSGKDRNTTAIAQYHLQTETAALITTAENAQSLIRQLQEMWLFGQLDTLGDTKAREQSDEDARSIALLLKQLAESQQPVASDASPGQAPQPAIVNGG
;
A
#
# COMPACT_ATOMS: atom_id res chain seq x y z
N MET A 1 9.71 0.43 1.44
CA MET A 1 9.47 -0.73 0.55
C MET A 1 9.32 -0.23 -0.87
N ASP A 2 10.05 -0.85 -1.81
CA ASP A 2 9.96 -0.55 -3.24
C ASP A 2 8.52 -0.78 -3.75
N ALA A 3 8.02 0.14 -4.58
CA ALA A 3 6.64 0.09 -5.06
C ALA A 3 6.36 -1.15 -5.93
N SER A 4 7.38 -1.74 -6.56
CA SER A 4 7.23 -2.93 -7.39
C SER A 4 6.83 -4.17 -6.59
N LEU A 5 7.07 -4.19 -5.27
CA LEU A 5 6.76 -5.32 -4.40
C LEU A 5 5.31 -5.31 -3.90
N ARG A 6 4.54 -4.25 -4.18
CA ARG A 6 3.15 -4.11 -3.73
C ARG A 6 2.13 -4.72 -4.69
N ASN A 7 2.52 -5.00 -5.94
CA ASN A 7 1.61 -5.46 -6.98
C ASN A 7 2.30 -6.46 -7.92
N ARG A 8 1.65 -7.59 -8.21
CA ARG A 8 2.16 -8.69 -9.06
C ARG A 8 2.70 -8.23 -10.44
N PRO A 9 1.96 -7.50 -11.28
CA PRO A 9 2.46 -7.03 -12.57
C PRO A 9 3.69 -6.14 -12.46
N ALA A 10 3.83 -5.36 -11.39
CA ALA A 10 5.01 -4.52 -11.19
C ALA A 10 6.25 -5.35 -10.81
N LEU A 11 6.05 -6.43 -10.05
CA LEU A 11 7.11 -7.41 -9.74
C LEU A 11 7.54 -8.15 -11.00
N GLU A 12 6.59 -8.66 -11.79
CA GLU A 12 6.86 -9.33 -13.07
C GLU A 12 7.65 -8.42 -14.01
N ALA A 13 7.24 -7.15 -14.16
CA ALA A 13 7.97 -6.18 -14.99
C ALA A 13 9.39 -5.92 -14.49
N ARG A 14 9.63 -5.94 -13.17
CA ARG A 14 10.97 -5.75 -12.61
C ARG A 14 11.86 -6.97 -12.84
N ILE A 15 11.30 -8.17 -12.69
CA ILE A 15 12.00 -9.43 -13.00
C ILE A 15 12.39 -9.44 -14.49
N GLU A 16 11.45 -9.11 -15.37
CA GLU A 16 11.65 -9.05 -16.81
C GLU A 16 12.77 -8.06 -17.17
N LYS A 17 12.69 -6.85 -16.61
CA LYS A 17 13.71 -5.82 -16.81
C LYS A 17 15.10 -6.29 -16.39
N LEU A 18 15.23 -6.93 -15.22
CA LEU A 18 16.52 -7.41 -14.72
C LEU A 18 17.08 -8.53 -15.61
N ARG A 19 16.21 -9.48 -16.03
CA ARG A 19 16.59 -10.54 -16.96
C ARG A 19 17.09 -9.96 -18.28
N ASP A 20 16.34 -9.04 -18.87
CA ASP A 20 16.66 -8.44 -20.15
C ASP A 20 17.95 -7.62 -20.08
N GLN A 21 18.16 -6.87 -18.99
CA GLN A 21 19.40 -6.14 -18.76
C GLN A 21 20.60 -7.09 -18.64
N LEU A 22 20.45 -8.22 -17.92
CA LEU A 22 21.53 -9.18 -17.75
C LEU A 22 21.94 -9.79 -19.11
N VAL A 23 20.95 -10.25 -19.88
CA VAL A 23 21.16 -10.85 -21.21
C VAL A 23 21.73 -9.84 -22.19
N ALA A 24 21.16 -8.63 -22.26
CA ALA A 24 21.61 -7.60 -23.18
C ALA A 24 23.07 -7.20 -22.93
N ARG A 25 23.47 -7.01 -21.66
CA ARG A 25 24.86 -6.67 -21.32
C ARG A 25 25.83 -7.77 -21.65
N PHE A 26 25.48 -9.02 -21.33
CA PHE A 26 26.32 -10.16 -21.68
C PHE A 26 26.49 -10.27 -23.20
N HIS A 27 25.41 -10.12 -23.97
CA HIS A 27 25.46 -10.12 -25.43
C HIS A 27 26.34 -8.98 -25.98
N THR A 28 26.24 -7.77 -25.41
CA THR A 28 27.10 -6.65 -25.76
C THR A 28 28.58 -6.96 -25.52
N ILE A 29 28.94 -7.55 -24.37
CA ILE A 29 30.32 -7.96 -24.07
C ILE A 29 30.83 -8.96 -25.09
N VAL A 30 30.03 -9.98 -25.43
CA VAL A 30 30.39 -10.99 -26.44
C VAL A 30 30.61 -10.34 -27.81
N ASN A 31 29.75 -9.41 -28.22
CA ASN A 31 29.90 -8.70 -29.49
C ASN A 31 31.16 -7.81 -29.52
N LEU A 32 31.51 -7.18 -28.39
CA LEU A 32 32.75 -6.41 -28.28
C LEU A 32 34.00 -7.29 -28.34
N ALA A 33 33.94 -8.51 -27.79
CA ALA A 33 35.06 -9.45 -27.79
C ALA A 33 35.44 -9.94 -29.19
N VAL A 34 34.55 -9.83 -30.18
CA VAL A 34 34.80 -10.25 -31.57
C VAL A 34 35.78 -9.33 -32.32
N VAL A 35 36.23 -8.22 -31.73
CA VAL A 35 37.25 -7.25 -32.23
C VAL A 35 37.34 -7.13 -33.76
N SER A 36 36.60 -6.17 -34.31
CA SER A 36 36.54 -5.87 -35.76
C SER A 36 37.68 -4.97 -36.30
N GLY A 37 38.75 -4.70 -35.53
CA GLY A 37 39.85 -3.86 -36.03
C GLY A 37 41.04 -3.74 -35.07
N LYS A 38 42.25 -3.94 -35.59
CA LYS A 38 43.53 -3.96 -34.83
C LYS A 38 44.17 -2.57 -34.64
N ASP A 39 43.45 -1.49 -34.89
CA ASP A 39 43.97 -0.14 -34.61
C ASP A 39 44.01 0.11 -33.09
N ARG A 40 44.97 0.92 -32.64
CA ARG A 40 45.13 1.30 -31.24
C ARG A 40 43.93 2.06 -30.72
N ASN A 41 43.35 2.96 -31.52
CA ASN A 41 42.17 3.73 -31.09
C ASN A 41 40.93 2.85 -30.97
N THR A 42 40.70 1.96 -31.95
CA THR A 42 39.57 1.02 -31.91
C THR A 42 39.69 0.04 -30.74
N THR A 43 40.90 -0.43 -30.45
CA THR A 43 41.17 -1.32 -29.31
C THR A 43 40.97 -0.61 -27.97
N ALA A 44 41.43 0.64 -27.83
CA ALA A 44 41.25 1.40 -26.60
C ALA A 44 39.77 1.68 -26.30
N ILE A 45 38.99 2.03 -27.34
CA ILE A 45 37.54 2.22 -27.22
C ILE A 45 36.86 0.90 -26.83
N ALA A 46 37.20 -0.21 -27.51
CA ALA A 46 36.64 -1.52 -27.19
C ALA A 46 36.94 -1.94 -25.74
N GLN A 47 38.17 -1.71 -25.26
CA GLN A 47 38.56 -2.01 -23.88
C GLN A 47 37.74 -1.20 -22.87
N TYR A 48 37.54 0.10 -23.10
CA TYR A 48 36.73 0.96 -22.22
C TYR A 48 35.27 0.47 -22.13
N HIS A 49 34.67 0.18 -23.29
CA HIS A 49 33.30 -0.34 -23.33
C HIS A 49 33.19 -1.72 -22.65
N LEU A 50 34.15 -2.61 -22.85
CA LEU A 50 34.19 -3.91 -22.18
C LEU A 50 34.17 -3.75 -20.65
N GLN A 51 34.98 -2.83 -20.12
CA GLN A 51 35.02 -2.54 -18.68
C GLN A 51 33.69 -1.98 -18.17
N THR A 52 33.10 -1.06 -18.93
CA THR A 52 31.83 -0.42 -18.56
C THR A 52 30.68 -1.42 -18.56
N GLU A 53 30.56 -2.25 -19.60
CA GLU A 53 29.51 -3.27 -19.67
C GLU A 53 29.72 -4.37 -18.62
N THR A 54 30.97 -4.72 -18.30
CA THR A 54 31.25 -5.67 -17.21
C THR A 54 30.83 -5.12 -15.86
N ALA A 55 31.17 -3.88 -15.54
CA ALA A 55 30.74 -3.24 -14.29
C ALA A 55 29.21 -3.15 -14.21
N ALA A 56 28.56 -2.78 -15.31
CA ALA A 56 27.11 -2.67 -15.35
C ALA A 56 26.40 -4.05 -15.28
N LEU A 57 27.02 -5.11 -15.80
CA LEU A 57 26.56 -6.49 -15.64
C LEU A 57 26.60 -6.91 -14.16
N ILE A 58 27.71 -6.63 -13.47
CA ILE A 58 27.86 -6.90 -12.02
C ILE A 58 26.76 -6.17 -11.24
N THR A 59 26.57 -4.88 -11.47
CA THR A 59 25.51 -4.11 -10.80
C THR A 59 24.12 -4.67 -11.09
N THR A 60 23.87 -5.15 -12.31
CA THR A 60 22.58 -5.78 -12.66
C THR A 60 22.38 -7.09 -11.88
N ALA A 61 23.43 -7.90 -11.71
CA ALA A 61 23.40 -9.11 -10.90
C ALA A 61 23.17 -8.80 -9.40
N GLU A 62 23.82 -7.76 -8.87
CA GLU A 62 23.61 -7.30 -7.49
C GLU A 62 22.17 -6.82 -7.25
N ASN A 63 21.58 -6.13 -8.23
CA ASN A 63 20.18 -5.72 -8.19
C ASN A 63 19.22 -6.93 -8.20
N ALA A 64 19.55 -7.98 -8.96
CA ALA A 64 18.80 -9.23 -8.96
C ALA A 64 18.90 -9.96 -7.61
N GLN A 65 20.10 -10.04 -7.02
CA GLN A 65 20.29 -10.61 -5.68
C GLN A 65 19.53 -9.82 -4.61
N SER A 66 19.54 -8.49 -4.72
CA SER A 66 18.77 -7.61 -3.84
C SER A 66 17.26 -7.84 -3.96
N LEU A 67 16.75 -8.05 -5.18
CA LEU A 67 15.34 -8.42 -5.39
C LEU A 67 15.01 -9.78 -4.77
N ILE A 68 15.88 -10.78 -4.94
CA ILE A 68 15.71 -12.12 -4.34
C ILE A 68 15.62 -11.99 -2.82
N ARG A 69 16.51 -11.21 -2.20
CA ARG A 69 16.45 -10.95 -0.76
C ARG A 69 15.14 -10.28 -0.36
N GLN A 70 14.69 -9.28 -1.11
CA GLN A 70 13.39 -8.61 -0.85
C GLN A 70 12.22 -9.60 -0.93
N LEU A 71 12.24 -10.55 -1.87
CA LEU A 71 11.21 -11.59 -1.99
C LEU A 71 11.28 -12.59 -0.83
N GLN A 72 12.48 -12.98 -0.40
CA GLN A 72 12.67 -13.83 0.77
C GLN A 72 12.20 -13.13 2.05
N GLU A 73 12.51 -11.85 2.23
CA GLU A 73 12.04 -11.03 3.35
C GLU A 73 10.50 -10.92 3.32
N MET A 74 9.89 -10.69 2.16
CA MET A 74 8.42 -10.68 2.01
C MET A 74 7.80 -12.04 2.31
N TRP A 75 8.47 -13.15 1.97
CA TRP A 75 7.98 -14.49 2.26
C TRP A 75 8.11 -14.85 3.75
N LEU A 76 9.25 -14.50 4.38
CA LEU A 76 9.53 -14.79 5.79
C LEU A 76 8.75 -13.89 6.75
N PHE A 77 8.58 -12.62 6.39
CA PHE A 77 7.98 -11.60 7.27
C PHE A 77 6.59 -11.14 6.81
N GLY A 78 6.11 -11.61 5.65
CA GLY A 78 4.87 -11.14 5.04
C GLY A 78 5.00 -9.71 4.47
N GLN A 79 3.86 -9.08 4.14
CA GLN A 79 3.80 -7.63 4.36
C GLN A 79 4.17 -7.43 5.82
N LEU A 80 5.13 -6.55 6.10
CA LEU A 80 5.49 -6.16 7.45
C LEU A 80 4.24 -5.60 8.15
N ASP A 81 3.40 -6.49 8.68
CA ASP A 81 2.33 -6.18 9.59
C ASP A 81 2.98 -5.98 10.94
N THR A 82 3.79 -4.92 11.05
CA THR A 82 4.21 -4.37 12.34
C THR A 82 3.02 -3.75 13.09
N LEU A 83 1.82 -3.82 12.51
CA LEU A 83 0.53 -3.53 13.11
C LEU A 83 -0.28 -4.81 13.38
N GLY A 84 0.41 -5.96 13.46
CA GLY A 84 -0.12 -7.21 13.96
C GLY A 84 -0.47 -7.08 15.46
N ASP A 85 -1.71 -6.71 15.71
CA ASP A 85 -2.59 -7.31 16.72
C ASP A 85 -2.04 -7.42 18.15
N THR A 86 -1.62 -6.31 18.74
CA THR A 86 -1.14 -6.29 20.13
C THR A 86 -1.82 -5.20 20.94
N LYS A 87 -2.96 -5.54 21.57
CA LYS A 87 -3.71 -4.80 22.59
C LYS A 87 -4.22 -3.41 22.21
N ALA A 88 -3.44 -2.55 21.56
CA ALA A 88 -3.80 -1.18 21.24
C ALA A 88 -4.99 -1.08 20.28
N ARG A 89 -5.13 -2.02 19.33
CA ARG A 89 -6.28 -2.04 18.41
C ARG A 89 -7.55 -2.55 19.10
N GLU A 90 -7.45 -3.61 19.90
CA GLU A 90 -8.56 -4.06 20.75
C GLU A 90 -9.00 -2.99 21.74
N GLN A 91 -8.05 -2.30 22.39
CA GLN A 91 -8.32 -1.22 23.33
C GLN A 91 -8.98 -0.04 22.61
N SER A 92 -8.49 0.34 21.43
CA SER A 92 -9.08 1.41 20.63
C SER A 92 -10.49 1.07 20.12
N ASP A 93 -10.73 -0.18 19.73
CA ASP A 93 -12.05 -0.63 19.30
C ASP A 93 -13.04 -0.68 20.48
N GLU A 94 -12.58 -1.10 21.66
CA GLU A 94 -13.38 -1.10 22.89
C GLU A 94 -13.67 0.33 23.38
N ASP A 95 -12.68 1.21 23.37
CA ASP A 95 -12.84 2.62 23.71
C ASP A 95 -13.82 3.29 22.74
N ALA A 96 -13.73 3.01 21.43
CA ALA A 96 -14.66 3.51 20.43
C ALA A 96 -16.11 3.03 20.67
N ARG A 97 -16.30 1.77 21.06
CA ARG A 97 -17.63 1.24 21.46
C ARG A 97 -18.16 1.95 22.71
N SER A 98 -17.32 2.14 23.71
CA SER A 98 -17.71 2.82 24.96
C SER A 98 -18.15 4.27 24.69
N ILE A 99 -17.41 5.00 23.85
CA ILE A 99 -17.72 6.37 23.45
C ILE A 99 -19.03 6.40 22.64
N ALA A 100 -19.24 5.46 21.73
CA ALA A 100 -20.48 5.38 20.96
C ALA A 100 -21.72 5.15 21.84
N LEU A 101 -21.61 4.32 22.89
CA LEU A 101 -22.69 4.09 23.85
C LEU A 101 -22.97 5.34 24.70
N LEU A 102 -21.92 6.01 25.19
CA LEU A 102 -22.05 7.25 25.96
C LEU A 102 -22.67 8.38 25.13
N LEU A 103 -22.26 8.51 23.86
CA LEU A 103 -22.86 9.48 22.93
C LEU A 103 -24.34 9.18 22.67
N LYS A 104 -24.72 7.90 22.56
CA LYS A 104 -26.11 7.49 22.42
C LYS A 104 -26.95 7.86 23.65
N GLN A 105 -26.46 7.55 24.86
CA GLN A 105 -27.13 7.93 26.10
C GLN A 105 -27.25 9.45 26.26
N LEU A 106 -26.23 10.21 25.86
CA LEU A 106 -26.25 11.66 25.91
C LEU A 106 -27.27 12.24 24.91
N ALA A 107 -27.36 11.65 23.71
CA ALA A 107 -28.35 12.03 22.70
C ALA A 107 -29.79 11.75 23.20
N GLU A 108 -30.02 10.59 23.82
CA GLU A 108 -31.30 10.22 24.45
C GLU A 108 -31.65 11.15 25.63
N SER A 109 -30.65 11.56 26.42
CA SER A 109 -30.83 12.49 27.56
C SER A 109 -31.05 13.95 27.13
N GLN A 110 -30.62 14.33 25.93
CA GLN A 110 -30.83 15.67 25.37
C GLN A 110 -32.13 15.78 24.58
N GLN A 111 -32.88 14.70 24.39
CA GLN A 111 -34.17 14.72 23.73
C GLN A 111 -35.21 15.30 24.71
N PRO A 112 -35.71 16.54 24.52
CA PRO A 112 -36.73 17.06 25.39
C PRO A 112 -37.99 16.23 25.20
N VAL A 113 -38.56 15.78 26.32
CA VAL A 113 -39.87 15.13 26.41
C VAL A 113 -40.93 16.15 25.96
N ALA A 114 -41.10 16.32 24.67
CA ALA A 114 -42.08 17.21 24.07
C ALA A 114 -43.19 16.37 23.46
N SER A 115 -44.07 15.85 24.33
CA SER A 115 -45.53 15.82 24.12
C SER A 115 -46.20 14.96 25.20
N ASP A 116 -46.49 15.53 26.35
CA ASP A 116 -47.76 15.23 27.00
C ASP A 116 -48.21 16.39 27.91
N ALA A 117 -49.09 17.23 27.39
CA ALA A 117 -49.93 18.14 28.17
C ALA A 117 -51.04 18.70 27.27
N SER A 118 -52.18 18.01 27.21
CA SER A 118 -53.47 18.65 26.91
C SER A 118 -54.10 19.11 28.22
N PRO A 119 -54.34 20.41 28.45
CA PRO A 119 -55.16 20.88 29.55
C PRO A 119 -56.50 21.43 29.06
N GLY A 120 -57.58 20.99 29.72
CA GLY A 120 -58.71 21.88 30.03
C GLY A 120 -59.90 21.84 29.07
N GLN A 121 -60.69 20.78 29.12
CA GLN A 121 -62.12 20.86 28.77
C GLN A 121 -62.85 21.58 29.93
N ALA A 122 -63.27 22.82 29.71
CA ALA A 122 -64.20 23.54 30.60
C ALA A 122 -65.66 23.38 30.11
N PRO A 123 -66.66 23.41 31.01
CA PRO A 123 -68.04 23.06 30.70
C PRO A 123 -68.81 24.24 30.07
N GLN A 124 -69.71 23.95 29.12
CA GLN A 124 -70.68 24.91 28.57
C GLN A 124 -72.13 24.46 28.84
N PRO A 125 -73.08 25.39 29.03
CA PRO A 125 -74.31 25.17 29.77
C PRO A 125 -75.44 24.56 28.93
N ALA A 126 -76.36 23.90 29.65
CA ALA A 126 -77.62 23.39 29.12
C ALA A 126 -78.49 24.52 28.54
N ILE A 127 -78.96 24.33 27.31
CA ILE A 127 -80.09 25.08 26.75
C ILE A 127 -81.14 24.07 26.32
N VAL A 128 -82.30 24.19 26.95
CA VAL A 128 -83.54 23.47 26.68
C VAL A 128 -84.34 24.23 25.61
N ASN A 129 -84.86 23.51 24.61
CA ASN A 129 -86.09 23.76 23.82
C ASN A 129 -86.09 22.72 22.68
N GLY A 130 -87.11 21.91 22.41
CA GLY A 130 -88.54 22.12 22.58
C GLY A 130 -89.15 22.26 21.17
N GLY A 131 -89.75 21.17 20.65
CA GLY A 131 -90.43 21.13 19.34
C GLY A 131 -90.20 19.82 18.60
#